data_AF-A0A7J8P7L9-F1
#
_entry.id   AF-A0A7J8P7L9-F1
#
_cell.length_a   1.000
_cell.length_b   1.000
_cell.length_c   1.000
_cell.angle_alpha   90.00
_cell.angle_beta   90.00
_cell.angle_gamma   90.00
#
_symmetry.space_group_name_H-M   'P 1'
#
loop_
_entity.id
_entity.type
_entity.pdbx_description
1 polymer ?
#
loop_
_entity_poly.entity_id
_entity_poly.type
_entity_poly.pdbx_seq_one_letter_code
_entity_poly.pdbx_strand_id
1 'polypeptide(L)'
;QGNIQSLTEVDLDSYQANVWLLSPPCQPYTRQGLQKHSADARAFSFLNILELMPRMSKPPDMLLVENVVGFETSDTHAKMVEVLANSGLVTQEFILSPLQFGVPYSRPRYFCLAKRKPLSFQYQLFNNQLLLSPSPLFGNNEKTVIDENSQSQENWDKLIDSCQPIENFLEFTSSSDQVNTETGPFANAEVSGNDQETSETFVEGDEFDFGAIDQFVVPLSLIERWGSAMDIVYPDSKRCCCFTKSYYRYVKGTGSLLATIQVKFPS
;
A
#
# COMPACT_ATOMS: atom_id res chain seq x y z
N GLN A 1 -1.79 -25.67 3.77
CA GLN A 1 -2.49 -24.43 3.33
C GLN A 1 -3.96 -24.78 3.17
N GLY A 2 -4.85 -24.26 4.03
CA GLY A 2 -6.28 -24.62 4.03
C GLY A 2 -7.08 -23.75 3.07
N ASN A 3 -8.08 -24.32 2.39
CA ASN A 3 -9.02 -23.55 1.59
C ASN A 3 -10.06 -22.91 2.52
N ILE A 4 -10.19 -21.59 2.47
CA ILE A 4 -11.18 -20.84 3.25
C ILE A 4 -12.63 -21.33 2.97
N GLN A 5 -12.90 -21.85 1.77
CA GLN A 5 -14.22 -22.37 1.40
C GLN A 5 -14.63 -23.61 2.21
N SER A 6 -13.68 -24.33 2.83
CA SER A 6 -13.99 -25.50 3.65
C SER A 6 -14.11 -25.19 5.14
N LEU A 7 -13.97 -23.92 5.54
CA LEU A 7 -14.14 -23.54 6.94
C LEU A 7 -15.61 -23.66 7.34
N THR A 8 -15.84 -24.23 8.52
CA THR A 8 -17.13 -24.31 9.18
C THR A 8 -17.23 -23.31 10.32
N GLU A 9 -18.43 -23.09 10.85
CA GLU A 9 -18.65 -22.28 12.06
C GLU A 9 -17.86 -22.82 13.26
N VAL A 10 -17.71 -24.15 13.37
CA VAL A 10 -16.96 -24.80 14.46
C VAL A 10 -15.46 -24.50 14.33
N ASP A 11 -14.94 -24.53 13.10
CA ASP A 11 -13.54 -24.15 12.85
C ASP A 11 -13.32 -22.68 13.21
N LEU A 12 -14.23 -21.79 12.80
CA LEU A 12 -14.13 -20.36 13.08
C LEU A 12 -14.25 -20.04 14.58
N ASP A 13 -15.16 -20.70 15.29
CA ASP A 13 -15.32 -20.57 16.74
C ASP A 13 -14.09 -21.08 17.50
N SER A 14 -13.38 -22.09 16.96
CA SER A 14 -12.17 -22.66 17.57
C SER A 14 -11.01 -21.66 17.64
N TYR A 15 -10.93 -20.71 16.70
CA TYR A 15 -9.91 -19.66 16.71
C TYR A 15 -10.14 -18.60 17.80
N GLN A 16 -11.37 -18.47 18.31
CA GLN A 16 -11.74 -17.47 19.33
C GLN A 16 -11.30 -16.05 18.97
N ALA A 17 -11.30 -15.71 17.68
CA ALA A 17 -10.78 -14.46 17.19
C ALA A 17 -11.79 -13.32 17.37
N ASN A 18 -11.46 -12.32 18.20
CA ASN A 18 -12.27 -11.12 18.37
C ASN A 18 -12.21 -10.16 17.16
N VAL A 19 -11.15 -10.26 16.35
CA VAL A 19 -10.90 -9.35 15.22
C VAL A 19 -10.58 -10.14 13.96
N TRP A 20 -11.25 -9.81 12.86
CA TRP A 20 -10.93 -10.35 11.53
C TRP A 20 -10.33 -9.28 10.62
N LEU A 21 -9.19 -9.59 10.00
CA LEU A 21 -8.54 -8.76 8.98
C LEU A 21 -8.58 -9.52 7.66
N LEU A 22 -9.24 -8.95 6.66
CA LEU A 22 -9.60 -9.66 5.42
C LEU A 22 -9.19 -8.84 4.20
N SER A 23 -8.49 -9.47 3.26
CA SER A 23 -8.24 -8.95 1.91
C SER A 23 -8.68 -10.00 0.88
N PRO A 24 -10.00 -10.21 0.70
CA PRO A 24 -10.52 -11.23 -0.19
C PRO A 24 -10.14 -10.96 -1.65
N PRO A 25 -9.94 -12.01 -2.47
CA PRO A 25 -9.52 -11.86 -3.87
C PRO A 25 -10.59 -11.11 -4.69
N CYS A 26 -10.11 -10.16 -5.49
CA CYS A 26 -10.90 -9.08 -6.09
C CYS A 26 -11.32 -9.29 -7.57
N GLN A 27 -11.05 -10.46 -8.13
CA GLN A 27 -11.19 -10.74 -9.56
C GLN A 27 -12.60 -11.27 -9.90
N PRO A 28 -13.68 -10.54 -9.59
CA PRO A 28 -14.49 -10.06 -10.72
C PRO A 28 -14.69 -8.53 -10.76
N TYR A 29 -14.17 -7.78 -9.79
CA TYR A 29 -14.48 -6.34 -9.62
C TYR A 29 -13.45 -5.39 -10.24
N THR A 30 -12.41 -5.92 -10.89
CA THR A 30 -11.40 -5.10 -11.57
C THR A 30 -11.98 -4.46 -12.83
N ARG A 31 -11.77 -3.15 -13.04
CA ARG A 31 -12.23 -2.37 -14.22
C ARG A 31 -11.84 -2.96 -15.59
N GLN A 32 -10.85 -3.87 -15.64
CA GLN A 32 -10.36 -4.54 -16.86
C GLN A 32 -10.74 -6.03 -16.96
N GLY A 33 -11.55 -6.55 -16.02
CA GLY A 33 -11.99 -7.94 -16.00
C GLY A 33 -13.32 -8.15 -16.72
N LEU A 34 -13.56 -9.38 -17.19
CA LEU A 34 -14.91 -9.83 -17.57
C LEU A 34 -15.82 -9.63 -16.35
N GLN A 35 -16.83 -8.77 -16.48
CA GLN A 35 -17.87 -8.44 -15.49
C GLN A 35 -18.79 -9.64 -15.19
N LYS A 36 -18.20 -10.81 -14.90
CA LYS A 36 -18.90 -11.98 -14.38
C LYS A 36 -18.97 -11.75 -12.88
N HIS A 37 -20.05 -11.12 -12.41
CA HIS A 37 -20.32 -10.74 -11.02
C HIS A 37 -20.25 -11.95 -10.02
N SER A 38 -21.26 -12.15 -9.18
CA SER A 38 -21.34 -13.22 -8.15
C SER A 38 -21.13 -14.69 -8.61
N ALA A 39 -20.90 -14.95 -9.90
CA ALA A 39 -20.63 -16.29 -10.42
C ALA A 39 -19.14 -16.70 -10.36
N ASP A 40 -18.25 -15.83 -9.89
CA ASP A 40 -16.82 -16.16 -9.74
C ASP A 40 -16.56 -16.93 -8.43
N ALA A 41 -16.02 -18.14 -8.54
CA ALA A 41 -15.68 -19.02 -7.42
C ALA A 41 -14.73 -18.36 -6.39
N ARG A 42 -14.00 -17.31 -6.78
CA ARG A 42 -13.07 -16.58 -5.90
C ARG A 42 -13.79 -15.55 -5.00
N ALA A 43 -14.95 -15.02 -5.42
CA ALA A 43 -15.80 -14.19 -4.56
C ALA A 43 -16.60 -15.03 -3.55
N PHE A 44 -16.83 -16.30 -3.88
CA PHE A 44 -17.59 -17.24 -3.06
C PHE A 44 -16.96 -17.51 -1.68
N SER A 45 -15.63 -17.56 -1.59
CA SER A 45 -14.96 -17.82 -0.29
C SER A 45 -15.22 -16.72 0.74
N PHE A 46 -15.29 -15.46 0.29
CA PHE A 46 -15.58 -14.32 1.16
C PHE A 46 -17.05 -14.33 1.61
N LEU A 47 -17.99 -14.54 0.67
CA LEU A 47 -19.41 -14.66 1.00
C LEU A 47 -19.67 -15.82 1.96
N ASN A 48 -19.01 -16.96 1.76
CA ASN A 48 -19.17 -18.12 2.64
C ASN A 48 -18.78 -17.81 4.10
N ILE A 49 -17.66 -17.11 4.33
CA ILE A 49 -17.28 -16.68 5.68
C ILE A 49 -18.34 -15.74 6.28
N LEU A 50 -18.83 -14.78 5.49
CA LEU A 50 -19.84 -13.83 5.98
C LEU A 50 -21.13 -14.55 6.35
N GLU A 51 -21.58 -15.50 5.52
CA GLU A 51 -22.79 -16.28 5.79
C GLU A 51 -22.66 -17.21 7.01
N LEU A 52 -21.45 -17.61 7.38
CA LEU A 52 -21.19 -18.37 8.61
C LEU A 52 -21.30 -17.52 9.87
N MET A 53 -20.98 -16.22 9.79
CA MET A 53 -20.91 -15.32 10.95
C MET A 53 -22.18 -15.30 11.82
N PRO A 54 -23.41 -15.25 11.27
CA PRO A 54 -24.63 -15.30 12.07
C PRO A 54 -24.87 -16.64 12.79
N ARG A 55 -24.20 -17.71 12.35
CA ARG A 55 -24.33 -19.07 12.90
C ARG A 55 -23.26 -19.40 13.95
N MET A 56 -22.24 -18.55 14.07
CA MET A 56 -21.15 -18.74 15.02
C MET A 56 -21.61 -18.55 16.46
N SER A 57 -21.03 -19.33 17.37
CA SER A 57 -21.24 -19.15 18.82
C SER A 57 -20.47 -17.96 19.35
N LYS A 58 -19.31 -17.65 18.75
CA LYS A 58 -18.41 -16.56 19.14
C LYS A 58 -17.99 -15.74 17.91
N PRO A 59 -18.91 -14.98 17.29
CA PRO A 59 -18.58 -14.17 16.13
C PRO A 59 -17.64 -13.01 16.52
N PRO A 60 -16.83 -12.47 15.57
CA PRO A 60 -15.90 -11.40 15.85
C PRO A 60 -16.61 -10.12 16.30
N ASP A 61 -15.93 -9.34 17.15
CA ASP A 61 -16.36 -8.03 17.61
C ASP A 61 -16.00 -6.94 16.61
N MET A 62 -14.94 -7.14 15.82
CA MET A 62 -14.44 -6.18 14.86
C MET A 62 -14.01 -6.85 13.55
N LEU A 63 -14.22 -6.14 12.45
CA LEU A 63 -13.72 -6.54 11.13
C LEU A 63 -13.04 -5.36 10.44
N LEU A 64 -11.99 -5.66 9.68
CA LEU A 64 -11.40 -4.79 8.68
C LEU A 64 -11.32 -5.55 7.36
N VAL A 65 -11.95 -4.99 6.33
CA VAL A 65 -11.91 -5.52 4.97
C VAL A 65 -11.19 -4.52 4.07
N GLU A 66 -10.13 -4.95 3.39
CA GLU A 66 -9.50 -4.19 2.29
C GLU A 66 -9.89 -4.80 0.94
N ASN A 67 -10.17 -3.95 -0.05
CA ASN A 67 -10.51 -4.38 -1.39
C ASN A 67 -10.15 -3.32 -2.46
N VAL A 68 -10.35 -3.64 -3.72
CA VAL A 68 -10.13 -2.71 -4.85
C VAL A 68 -11.24 -1.67 -4.96
N VAL A 69 -10.92 -0.50 -5.53
CA VAL A 69 -11.93 0.49 -5.94
C VAL A 69 -12.86 -0.11 -6.99
N GLY A 70 -14.16 0.11 -6.85
CA GLY A 70 -15.24 -0.53 -7.57
C GLY A 70 -15.94 -1.63 -6.76
N PHE A 71 -15.31 -2.14 -5.70
CA PHE A 71 -15.93 -3.11 -4.81
C PHE A 71 -17.18 -2.52 -4.12
N GLU A 72 -17.15 -1.25 -3.73
CA GLU A 72 -18.26 -0.52 -3.09
C GLU A 72 -19.55 -0.49 -3.93
N THR A 73 -19.44 -0.72 -5.24
CA THR A 73 -20.60 -0.80 -6.15
C THR A 73 -21.02 -2.23 -6.50
N SER A 74 -20.36 -3.23 -5.90
CA SER A 74 -20.59 -4.63 -6.22
C SER A 74 -21.75 -5.24 -5.43
N ASP A 75 -22.31 -6.31 -5.98
CA ASP A 75 -23.30 -7.16 -5.32
C ASP A 75 -22.76 -7.84 -4.04
N THR A 76 -21.48 -8.24 -4.06
CA THR A 76 -20.81 -8.82 -2.90
C THR A 76 -20.65 -7.81 -1.77
N HIS A 77 -20.38 -6.55 -2.09
CA HIS A 77 -20.39 -5.48 -1.10
C HIS A 77 -21.78 -5.29 -0.48
N ALA A 78 -22.82 -5.20 -1.31
CA ALA A 78 -24.20 -5.07 -0.82
C ALA A 78 -24.56 -6.19 0.17
N LYS A 79 -24.25 -7.44 -0.18
CA LYS A 79 -24.43 -8.60 0.71
C LYS A 79 -23.60 -8.50 2.00
N MET A 80 -22.35 -8.04 1.90
CA MET A 80 -21.49 -7.86 3.07
C MET A 80 -22.09 -6.86 4.06
N VAL A 81 -22.50 -5.68 3.57
CA VAL A 81 -23.10 -4.64 4.43
C VAL A 81 -24.40 -5.15 5.07
N GLU A 82 -25.23 -5.86 4.32
CA GLU A 82 -26.46 -6.48 4.84
C GLU A 82 -26.17 -7.49 5.97
N VAL A 83 -25.25 -8.43 5.75
CA VAL A 83 -24.90 -9.45 6.75
C VAL A 83 -24.31 -8.81 8.02
N LEU A 84 -23.44 -7.81 7.87
CA LEU A 84 -22.84 -7.10 9.00
C LEU A 84 -23.91 -6.34 9.81
N ALA A 85 -24.83 -5.65 9.13
CA ALA A 85 -25.92 -4.93 9.77
C ALA A 85 -26.86 -5.89 10.53
N ASN A 86 -27.28 -6.99 9.90
CA ASN A 86 -28.13 -8.01 10.50
C ASN A 86 -27.44 -8.72 11.68
N SER A 87 -26.11 -8.79 11.66
CA SER A 87 -25.29 -9.32 12.75
C SER A 87 -25.03 -8.30 13.86
N GLY A 88 -25.63 -7.11 13.81
CA GLY A 88 -25.52 -6.09 14.86
C GLY A 88 -24.22 -5.28 14.83
N LEU A 89 -23.50 -5.29 13.71
CA LEU A 89 -22.33 -4.44 13.50
C LEU A 89 -22.71 -3.11 12.85
N VAL A 90 -21.96 -2.07 13.20
CA VAL A 90 -21.98 -0.76 12.56
C VAL A 90 -20.73 -0.64 11.70
N THR A 91 -20.84 -0.05 10.51
CA THR A 91 -19.70 0.10 9.58
C THR A 91 -19.27 1.56 9.42
N GLN A 92 -18.01 1.75 9.04
CA GLN A 92 -17.50 2.96 8.39
C GLN A 92 -16.61 2.55 7.24
N GLU A 93 -16.87 3.11 6.06
CA GLU A 93 -16.23 2.70 4.82
C GLU A 93 -15.39 3.83 4.25
N PHE A 94 -14.30 3.49 3.56
CA PHE A 94 -13.37 4.46 3.02
C PHE A 94 -12.84 4.05 1.65
N ILE A 95 -12.54 5.02 0.79
CA ILE A 95 -11.59 4.85 -0.32
C ILE A 95 -10.40 5.75 -0.04
N LEU A 96 -9.25 5.13 0.23
CA LEU A 96 -8.04 5.84 0.65
C LEU A 96 -6.85 5.44 -0.19
N SER A 97 -5.92 6.37 -0.38
CA SER A 97 -4.64 6.19 -1.04
C SER A 97 -3.49 6.63 -0.13
N PRO A 98 -2.31 6.00 -0.17
CA PRO A 98 -1.14 6.44 0.59
C PRO A 98 -0.77 7.92 0.38
N LEU A 99 -1.09 8.49 -0.79
CA LEU A 99 -0.94 9.92 -1.08
C LEU A 99 -1.60 10.83 -0.02
N GLN A 100 -2.72 10.40 0.57
CA GLN A 100 -3.44 11.17 1.59
C GLN A 100 -2.74 11.16 2.96
N PHE A 101 -1.68 10.37 3.09
CA PHE A 101 -0.87 10.22 4.30
C PHE A 101 0.59 10.65 4.06
N GLY A 102 0.86 11.41 3.00
CA GLY A 102 2.19 11.93 2.70
C GLY A 102 3.16 10.91 2.09
N VAL A 103 2.68 9.74 1.69
CA VAL A 103 3.48 8.70 1.02
C VAL A 103 3.31 8.86 -0.49
N PRO A 104 4.39 8.98 -1.29
CA PRO A 104 4.35 9.29 -2.73
C PRO A 104 3.92 8.09 -3.59
N TYR A 105 2.86 7.38 -3.20
CA TYR A 105 2.41 6.15 -3.83
C TYR A 105 0.90 6.17 -4.08
N SER A 106 0.51 6.20 -5.36
CA SER A 106 -0.89 6.16 -5.77
C SER A 106 -1.42 4.73 -5.71
N ARG A 107 -2.16 4.40 -4.66
CA ARG A 107 -2.81 3.09 -4.50
C ARG A 107 -4.17 3.24 -3.80
N PRO A 108 -5.18 3.78 -4.49
CA PRO A 108 -6.51 3.86 -3.91
C PRO A 108 -7.06 2.46 -3.67
N ARG A 109 -7.58 2.24 -2.46
CA ARG A 109 -8.20 1.00 -2.00
C ARG A 109 -9.46 1.28 -1.20
N TYR A 110 -10.41 0.38 -1.33
CA TYR A 110 -11.59 0.33 -0.49
C TYR A 110 -11.24 -0.28 0.86
N PHE A 111 -11.79 0.28 1.93
CA PHE A 111 -11.70 -0.23 3.29
C PHE A 111 -13.08 -0.23 3.93
N CYS A 112 -13.43 -1.29 4.66
CA CYS A 112 -14.59 -1.33 5.53
C CYS A 112 -14.15 -1.70 6.94
N LEU A 113 -14.43 -0.84 7.90
CA LEU A 113 -14.29 -1.13 9.32
C LEU A 113 -15.68 -1.47 9.86
N ALA A 114 -15.80 -2.55 10.61
CA ALA A 114 -17.04 -2.92 11.29
C ALA A 114 -16.81 -3.14 12.79
N LYS A 115 -17.75 -2.68 13.61
CA LYS A 115 -17.74 -2.84 15.07
C LYS A 115 -19.07 -3.37 15.57
N ARG A 116 -19.05 -4.46 16.33
CA ARG A 116 -20.22 -5.07 16.98
C ARG A 116 -20.65 -4.21 18.16
N LYS A 117 -21.96 -3.91 18.24
CA LYS A 117 -22.51 -3.21 19.41
C LYS A 117 -22.23 -4.01 20.70
N PRO A 118 -21.88 -3.34 21.82
CA PRO A 118 -21.99 -1.91 22.07
C PRO A 118 -20.75 -1.08 21.66
N LEU A 119 -19.75 -1.66 20.98
CA LEU A 119 -18.61 -0.88 20.47
C LEU A 119 -19.10 0.20 19.49
N SER A 120 -18.45 1.36 19.52
CA SER A 120 -18.78 2.48 18.64
C SER A 120 -17.53 3.10 18.02
N PHE A 121 -17.73 3.79 16.90
CA PHE A 121 -16.73 4.67 16.30
C PHE A 121 -16.71 6.01 17.01
N GLN A 122 -15.55 6.67 17.02
CA GLN A 122 -15.38 7.99 17.61
C GLN A 122 -16.33 9.01 16.99
N TYR A 123 -16.47 8.97 15.65
CA TYR A 123 -17.32 9.87 14.89
C TYR A 123 -18.51 9.12 14.29
N GLN A 124 -19.53 8.85 15.12
CA GLN A 124 -20.71 8.06 14.73
C GLN A 124 -21.53 8.69 13.59
N LEU A 125 -21.34 9.98 13.31
CA LEU A 125 -22.04 10.70 12.25
C LEU A 125 -21.72 10.18 10.83
N PHE A 126 -20.59 9.46 10.68
CA PHE A 126 -20.17 8.84 9.43
C PHE A 126 -20.49 7.34 9.37
N ASN A 127 -21.25 6.81 10.34
CA ASN A 127 -21.64 5.41 10.33
C ASN A 127 -22.44 5.08 9.06
N ASN A 128 -22.12 3.94 8.46
CA ASN A 128 -22.70 3.40 7.24
C ASN A 128 -22.57 4.36 6.04
N GLN A 129 -21.51 5.17 6.01
CA GLN A 129 -21.16 6.06 4.90
C GLN A 129 -19.79 5.67 4.34
N LEU A 130 -19.62 5.96 3.04
CA LEU A 130 -18.36 5.85 2.33
C LEU A 130 -17.64 7.21 2.31
N LEU A 131 -16.41 7.23 2.84
CA LEU A 131 -15.60 8.44 2.93
C LEU A 131 -14.41 8.38 1.97
N LEU A 132 -14.18 9.46 1.21
CA LEU A 132 -13.06 9.55 0.26
C LEU A 132 -11.85 10.30 0.82
N SER A 133 -11.92 10.73 2.07
CA SER A 133 -10.89 11.51 2.75
C SER A 133 -10.68 10.98 4.17
N PRO A 134 -9.43 10.97 4.67
CA PRO A 134 -9.16 10.65 6.06
C PRO A 134 -9.40 11.84 7.00
N SER A 135 -9.75 13.06 6.51
CA SER A 135 -10.00 14.24 7.36
C SER A 135 -10.96 13.99 8.53
N PRO A 136 -12.07 13.23 8.36
CA PRO A 136 -12.93 12.79 9.46
C PRO A 136 -12.21 12.10 10.62
N LEU A 137 -11.10 11.39 10.35
CA LEU A 137 -10.31 10.67 11.35
C LEU A 137 -9.41 11.59 12.16
N PHE A 138 -9.01 12.74 11.59
CA PHE A 138 -8.06 13.67 12.20
C PHE A 138 -8.72 14.82 12.97
N GLY A 139 -10.07 14.85 13.04
CA GLY A 139 -10.80 15.85 13.84
C GLY A 139 -10.75 17.29 13.30
N ASN A 140 -10.22 17.50 12.09
CA ASN A 140 -10.26 18.80 11.45
C ASN A 140 -11.66 19.06 10.93
N ASN A 141 -12.35 19.99 11.59
CA ASN A 141 -13.74 20.42 11.39
C ASN A 141 -14.02 21.15 10.06
N GLU A 142 -13.29 20.83 8.99
CA GLU A 142 -13.72 21.27 7.66
C GLU A 142 -14.89 20.38 7.23
N LYS A 143 -16.09 20.92 7.41
CA LYS A 143 -17.33 20.42 6.81
C LYS A 143 -17.22 20.47 5.29
N THR A 144 -16.43 19.59 4.68
CA THR A 144 -16.67 19.18 3.31
C THR A 144 -17.76 18.13 3.38
N VAL A 145 -19.01 18.59 3.39
CA VAL A 145 -20.09 17.82 2.78
C VAL A 145 -19.57 17.52 1.39
N ILE A 146 -19.20 16.26 1.15
CA ILE A 146 -18.63 15.81 -0.11
C ILE A 146 -19.79 15.85 -1.09
N ASP A 147 -19.96 16.99 -1.75
CA ASP A 147 -20.64 17.05 -3.03
C ASP A 147 -19.86 16.11 -3.95
N GLU A 148 -20.53 15.07 -4.47
CA GLU A 148 -19.96 13.94 -5.22
C GLU A 148 -19.24 14.35 -6.53
N ASN A 149 -18.99 15.65 -6.73
CA ASN A 149 -18.51 16.22 -7.98
C ASN A 149 -17.35 17.25 -7.85
N SER A 150 -16.72 17.39 -6.67
CA SER A 150 -15.66 18.41 -6.46
C SER A 150 -14.32 17.87 -5.93
N GLN A 151 -13.83 16.75 -6.46
CA GLN A 151 -12.37 16.52 -6.44
C GLN A 151 -11.73 17.31 -7.58
N SER A 152 -11.54 18.62 -7.37
CA SER A 152 -10.81 19.44 -8.33
C SER A 152 -9.37 18.92 -8.48
N GLN A 153 -8.81 19.05 -9.67
CA GLN A 153 -7.39 18.76 -9.96
C GLN A 153 -6.46 19.42 -8.92
N GLU A 154 -6.81 20.65 -8.50
CA GLU A 154 -6.08 21.43 -7.50
C GLU A 154 -5.97 20.73 -6.13
N ASN A 155 -6.95 19.91 -5.74
CA ASN A 155 -6.90 19.19 -4.46
C ASN A 155 -5.93 18.00 -4.53
N TRP A 156 -5.85 17.34 -5.70
CA TRP A 156 -4.88 16.28 -5.95
C TRP A 156 -3.45 16.81 -6.01
N ASP A 157 -3.24 17.97 -6.63
CA ASP A 157 -1.92 18.60 -6.71
C ASP A 157 -1.40 18.96 -5.30
N LYS A 158 -2.26 19.54 -4.44
CA LYS A 158 -1.92 19.81 -3.03
C LYS A 158 -1.56 18.56 -2.24
N LEU A 159 -2.28 17.44 -2.46
CA LEU A 159 -1.97 16.16 -1.82
C LEU A 159 -0.60 15.64 -2.25
N ILE A 160 -0.30 15.70 -3.56
CA ILE A 160 1.00 15.30 -4.09
C ILE A 160 2.11 16.19 -3.51
N ASP A 161 1.90 17.50 -3.45
CA ASP A 161 2.88 18.44 -2.90
C ASP A 161 3.19 18.18 -1.41
N SER A 162 2.22 17.67 -0.66
CA SER A 162 2.39 17.28 0.75
C SER A 162 3.18 15.98 0.97
N CYS A 163 3.39 15.19 -0.10
CA CYS A 163 4.12 13.93 0.01
C CYS A 163 5.64 14.15 0.15
N GLN A 164 6.28 13.23 0.86
CA GLN A 164 7.74 13.12 0.89
C GLN A 164 8.27 12.66 -0.48
N PRO A 165 9.48 13.05 -0.89
CA PRO A 165 10.08 12.60 -2.14
C PRO A 165 10.34 11.09 -2.12
N ILE A 166 10.34 10.45 -3.30
CA ILE A 166 10.53 9.00 -3.47
C ILE A 166 11.86 8.54 -2.87
N GLU A 167 12.92 9.34 -2.94
CA GLU A 167 14.25 9.01 -2.41
C GLU A 167 14.23 8.64 -0.91
N ASN A 168 13.30 9.20 -0.13
CA ASN A 168 13.13 8.88 1.28
C ASN A 168 12.58 7.45 1.53
N PHE A 169 12.12 6.76 0.48
CA PHE A 169 11.57 5.40 0.54
C PHE A 169 12.41 4.39 -0.24
N LEU A 170 13.56 4.79 -0.78
CA LEU A 170 14.48 3.89 -1.47
C LEU A 170 15.42 3.24 -0.47
N GLU A 171 15.58 1.92 -0.54
CA GLU A 171 16.54 1.18 0.28
C GLU A 171 17.99 1.46 -0.14
N PHE A 172 18.20 1.76 -1.43
CA PHE A 172 19.51 2.09 -1.99
C PHE A 172 19.58 3.59 -2.28
N THR A 173 20.21 4.34 -1.38
CA THR A 173 20.54 5.74 -1.66
C THR A 173 21.85 5.77 -2.44
N SER A 174 21.82 6.35 -3.64
CA SER A 174 23.03 6.64 -4.40
C SER A 174 23.81 7.72 -3.64
N SER A 175 24.76 7.32 -2.80
CA SER A 175 25.73 8.22 -2.20
C SER A 175 26.72 8.71 -3.27
N SER A 176 26.27 9.59 -4.17
CA SER A 176 27.14 10.19 -5.19
C SER A 176 27.80 11.49 -4.74
N ASP A 177 27.56 11.97 -3.52
CA ASP A 177 28.05 13.28 -3.06
C ASP A 177 28.93 13.19 -1.80
N GLN A 178 30.10 12.54 -1.88
CA GLN A 178 31.26 12.89 -1.03
C GLN A 178 32.58 12.65 -1.78
N VAL A 179 32.95 13.60 -2.65
CA VAL A 179 34.37 13.88 -2.92
C VAL A 179 34.60 15.34 -2.60
N ASN A 180 34.76 15.63 -1.31
CA ASN A 180 35.35 16.90 -0.88
C ASN A 180 36.86 16.73 -0.80
N THR A 181 37.52 17.53 -1.62
CA THR A 181 38.95 17.74 -1.75
C THR A 181 39.46 18.46 -0.51
N GLU A 182 40.36 17.90 0.31
CA GLU A 182 41.32 18.71 1.09
C GLU A 182 42.66 17.97 1.30
N THR A 183 43.73 18.72 1.12
CA THR A 183 45.14 18.34 1.06
C THR A 183 45.89 18.66 2.36
N GLY A 184 46.63 17.66 2.90
CA GLY A 184 47.87 17.78 3.71
C GLY A 184 47.77 18.07 5.22
N PRO A 185 48.85 17.98 6.04
CA PRO A 185 50.21 17.46 5.80
C PRO A 185 50.79 16.48 6.89
N PHE A 186 51.81 15.70 6.49
CA PHE A 186 52.97 15.12 7.22
C PHE A 186 52.96 14.88 8.76
N ALA A 187 53.31 13.64 9.18
CA ALA A 187 54.43 13.37 10.10
C ALA A 187 54.82 11.87 10.12
N ASN A 188 56.13 11.60 9.98
CA ASN A 188 56.78 10.30 10.12
C ASN A 188 57.04 9.95 11.60
N ALA A 189 56.93 8.68 11.98
CA ALA A 189 57.79 8.05 13.00
C ALA A 189 57.75 6.52 12.90
N GLU A 190 58.94 5.92 12.97
CA GLU A 190 59.25 4.51 12.80
C GLU A 190 59.19 3.69 14.11
N VAL A 191 58.81 2.40 13.96
CA VAL A 191 59.40 1.17 14.54
C VAL A 191 59.15 0.78 16.02
N SER A 192 58.54 -0.42 16.19
CA SER A 192 58.99 -1.61 16.98
C SER A 192 57.92 -2.30 17.85
N GLY A 193 57.72 -3.62 17.60
CA GLY A 193 57.82 -4.66 18.64
C GLY A 193 56.56 -5.19 19.36
N ASN A 194 56.19 -6.43 18.98
CA ASN A 194 55.57 -7.55 19.73
C ASN A 194 54.16 -7.48 20.38
N ASP A 195 53.34 -8.45 19.94
CA ASP A 195 52.45 -9.37 20.67
C ASP A 195 51.61 -8.86 21.86
N GLN A 196 50.27 -8.80 21.70
CA GLN A 196 49.32 -9.77 22.30
C GLN A 196 47.85 -9.36 22.09
N GLU A 197 47.01 -10.38 21.90
CA GLU A 197 45.55 -10.43 21.77
C GLU A 197 44.74 -9.31 22.44
N THR A 198 43.90 -8.61 21.66
CA THR A 198 42.58 -8.15 22.12
C THR A 198 41.60 -7.99 20.96
N SER A 199 40.54 -8.81 20.98
CA SER A 199 39.17 -8.53 20.51
C SER A 199 38.97 -7.49 19.39
N GLU A 200 38.88 -7.95 18.15
CA GLU A 200 38.32 -7.15 17.05
C GLU A 200 36.87 -7.56 16.80
N THR A 201 35.97 -6.70 17.26
CA THR A 201 34.61 -6.60 16.76
C THR A 201 34.70 -6.21 15.29
N PHE A 202 34.52 -7.17 14.38
CA PHE A 202 34.29 -6.87 12.98
C PHE A 202 32.94 -6.14 12.88
N VAL A 203 33.02 -4.81 12.86
CA VAL A 203 32.03 -4.01 12.18
C VAL A 203 32.23 -4.34 10.70
N GLU A 204 31.44 -5.29 10.18
CA GLU A 204 31.25 -5.42 8.74
C GLU A 204 30.67 -4.07 8.28
N GLY A 205 31.55 -3.22 7.75
CA GLY A 205 31.12 -2.16 6.87
C GLY A 205 30.46 -2.83 5.68
N ASP A 206 29.22 -2.43 5.38
CA ASP A 206 28.50 -2.85 4.19
C ASP A 206 29.35 -2.52 2.96
N GLU A 207 30.11 -3.51 2.49
CA GLU A 207 30.70 -3.51 1.16
C GLU A 207 29.55 -3.41 0.16
N PHE A 208 29.52 -2.28 -0.54
CA PHE A 208 28.52 -1.93 -1.52
C PHE A 208 28.53 -2.95 -2.67
N ASP A 209 27.58 -3.89 -2.68
CA ASP A 209 27.38 -4.83 -3.79
C ASP A 209 26.77 -4.09 -4.99
N PHE A 210 27.63 -3.46 -5.80
CA PHE A 210 27.26 -2.84 -7.08
C PHE A 210 26.56 -3.84 -8.03
N GLY A 211 26.71 -5.16 -7.83
CA GLY A 211 26.01 -6.17 -8.62
C GLY A 211 24.49 -6.21 -8.39
N ALA A 212 24.01 -5.68 -7.26
CA ALA A 212 22.61 -5.75 -6.87
C ALA A 212 21.69 -4.74 -7.60
N ILE A 213 22.24 -3.66 -8.18
CA ILE A 213 21.46 -2.65 -8.92
C ILE A 213 21.31 -3.03 -10.40
N ASP A 214 22.33 -3.66 -10.99
CA ASP A 214 22.36 -4.05 -12.40
C ASP A 214 21.18 -4.98 -12.78
N GLN A 215 20.72 -5.81 -11.85
CA GLN A 215 19.57 -6.69 -12.06
C GLN A 215 18.23 -5.95 -12.21
N PHE A 216 18.16 -4.67 -11.83
CA PHE A 216 16.95 -3.85 -11.92
C PHE A 216 16.98 -2.89 -13.12
N VAL A 217 18.07 -2.84 -13.88
CA VAL A 217 18.20 -1.98 -15.06
C VAL A 217 17.24 -2.43 -16.14
N VAL A 218 16.45 -1.49 -16.67
CA VAL A 218 15.53 -1.75 -17.77
C VAL A 218 16.33 -1.86 -19.08
N PRO A 219 16.25 -2.99 -19.80
CA PRO A 219 16.97 -3.16 -21.07
C PRO A 219 16.61 -2.08 -22.09
N LEU A 220 17.62 -1.56 -22.80
CA LEU A 220 17.45 -0.49 -23.79
C LEU A 220 16.40 -0.85 -24.86
N SER A 221 16.35 -2.11 -25.29
CA SER A 221 15.37 -2.61 -26.26
C SER A 221 13.92 -2.46 -25.81
N LEU A 222 13.64 -2.51 -24.50
CA LEU A 222 12.31 -2.24 -23.95
C LEU A 222 12.00 -0.74 -23.92
N ILE A 223 13.00 0.10 -23.63
CA ILE A 223 12.86 1.56 -23.61
C ILE A 223 12.60 2.07 -25.04
N GLU A 224 13.37 1.63 -26.02
CA GLU A 224 13.19 2.02 -27.43
C GLU A 224 11.80 1.62 -27.96
N ARG A 225 11.31 0.44 -27.56
CA ARG A 225 10.03 -0.09 -28.05
C ARG A 225 8.82 0.47 -27.30
N TRP A 226 8.93 0.71 -26.00
CA TRP A 226 7.79 0.98 -25.12
C TRP A 226 7.95 2.22 -24.22
N GLY A 227 9.01 3.00 -24.39
CA GLY A 227 9.32 4.14 -23.52
C GLY A 227 8.19 5.16 -23.41
N SER A 228 7.42 5.40 -24.48
CA SER A 228 6.26 6.30 -24.46
C SER A 228 5.08 5.82 -23.59
N ALA A 229 5.08 4.55 -23.19
CA ALA A 229 4.09 3.95 -22.30
C ALA A 229 4.59 3.76 -20.86
N MET A 230 5.85 4.11 -20.60
CA MET A 230 6.46 4.05 -19.27
C MET A 230 6.13 5.33 -18.50
N ASP A 231 5.71 5.16 -17.25
CA ASP A 231 5.64 6.26 -16.30
C ASP A 231 7.00 6.36 -15.61
N ILE A 232 7.76 7.41 -15.90
CA ILE A 232 9.12 7.61 -15.36
C ILE A 232 9.05 8.62 -14.23
N VAL A 233 9.63 8.26 -13.09
CA VAL A 233 9.75 9.11 -11.90
C VAL A 233 11.22 9.34 -11.55
N TYR A 234 11.48 10.43 -10.85
CA TYR A 234 12.82 10.81 -10.36
C TYR A 234 12.88 10.68 -8.83
N PRO A 235 14.08 10.66 -8.23
CA PRO A 235 14.24 10.59 -6.77
C PRO A 235 13.46 11.68 -6.00
N ASP A 236 13.40 12.90 -6.54
CA ASP A 236 12.68 14.06 -6.01
C ASP A 236 11.17 14.06 -6.33
N SER A 237 10.69 13.12 -7.14
CA SER A 237 9.26 13.02 -7.45
C SER A 237 8.45 12.69 -6.21
N LYS A 238 7.25 13.28 -6.11
CA LYS A 238 6.33 13.12 -4.97
C LYS A 238 5.15 12.20 -5.25
N ARG A 239 5.22 11.44 -6.34
CA ARG A 239 4.20 10.47 -6.74
C ARG A 239 4.82 9.39 -7.63
N CYS A 240 4.46 8.14 -7.37
CA CYS A 240 4.53 7.03 -8.31
C CYS A 240 3.16 6.33 -8.48
N CYS A 241 3.03 5.56 -9.55
CA CYS A 241 1.85 4.78 -9.90
C CYS A 241 1.73 3.49 -9.07
N CYS A 242 0.51 2.93 -9.01
CA CYS A 242 0.25 1.65 -8.35
C CYS A 242 1.10 0.52 -8.94
N PHE A 243 1.78 -0.24 -8.10
CA PHE A 243 2.47 -1.46 -8.52
C PHE A 243 1.49 -2.63 -8.59
N THR A 244 1.42 -3.28 -9.74
CA THR A 244 0.61 -4.50 -9.94
C THR A 244 1.47 -5.75 -9.79
N LYS A 245 0.82 -6.91 -9.67
CA LYS A 245 1.52 -8.21 -9.62
C LYS A 245 2.43 -8.47 -10.84
N SER A 246 2.18 -7.78 -11.95
CA SER A 246 2.94 -7.94 -13.19
C SER A 246 4.01 -6.86 -13.38
N TYR A 247 4.27 -6.03 -12.37
CA TYR A 247 5.46 -5.17 -12.35
C TYR A 247 6.71 -6.00 -12.65
N TYR A 248 7.67 -5.41 -13.36
CA TYR A 248 8.84 -6.09 -13.97
C TYR A 248 8.54 -7.01 -15.18
N ARG A 249 7.31 -7.51 -15.37
CA ARG A 249 6.96 -8.41 -16.50
C ARG A 249 6.33 -7.69 -17.70
N TYR A 250 5.46 -6.72 -17.43
CA TYR A 250 4.82 -5.92 -18.48
C TYR A 250 5.12 -4.44 -18.26
N VAL A 251 5.25 -3.70 -19.36
CA VAL A 251 5.63 -2.27 -19.32
C VAL A 251 4.46 -1.36 -18.98
N LYS A 252 3.32 -1.54 -19.65
CA LYS A 252 2.20 -0.60 -19.56
C LYS A 252 1.35 -0.85 -18.32
N GLY A 253 1.16 0.18 -17.50
CA GLY A 253 0.16 0.20 -16.43
C GLY A 253 0.47 -0.73 -15.25
N THR A 254 1.73 -1.11 -15.06
CA THR A 254 2.14 -2.00 -13.97
C THR A 254 2.83 -1.30 -12.81
N GLY A 255 3.27 -0.05 -12.99
CA GLY A 255 3.98 0.76 -11.99
C GLY A 255 4.89 1.78 -12.68
N SER A 256 5.45 2.71 -11.91
CA SER A 256 6.45 3.66 -12.39
C SER A 256 7.85 3.05 -12.43
N LEU A 257 8.74 3.59 -13.27
CA LEU A 257 10.15 3.26 -13.32
C LEU A 257 10.98 4.44 -12.79
N LEU A 258 12.02 4.15 -12.00
CA LEU A 258 12.90 5.18 -11.44
C LEU A 258 14.01 5.53 -12.43
N ALA A 259 14.13 6.81 -12.78
CA ALA A 259 15.29 7.35 -13.47
C ALA A 259 16.41 7.60 -12.45
N THR A 260 17.45 6.76 -12.50
CA THR A 260 18.62 6.85 -11.60
C THR A 260 19.68 7.85 -12.07
N ILE A 261 19.59 8.34 -13.31
CA ILE A 261 20.49 9.35 -13.87
C ILE A 261 19.66 10.60 -14.18
N GLN A 262 19.87 11.67 -13.42
CA GLN A 262 19.37 12.99 -13.80
C GLN A 262 20.25 13.56 -14.91
N VAL A 263 19.68 13.71 -16.11
CA VAL A 263 20.35 14.44 -17.19
C VAL A 263 20.29 15.93 -16.84
N LYS A 264 21.37 16.46 -16.26
CA LYS A 264 21.57 17.90 -16.13
C LYS A 264 21.78 18.46 -17.53
N PHE A 265 20.74 19.08 -18.10
CA PHE A 265 20.92 19.89 -19.30
C PHE A 265 21.75 21.13 -18.91
N PRO A 266 22.89 21.39 -19.56
CA PRO A 266 23.62 22.63 -19.34
C PRO A 266 22.71 23.80 -19.73
N SER A 267 22.57 24.74 -18.80
CA SER A 267 21.93 26.05 -18.98
C SER A 267 22.62 26.88 -20.05
#